data_AF-A0A662JT79-F1
#
_entry.id   AF-A0A662JT79-F1
#
_cell.length_a   1.000
_cell.length_b   1.000
_cell.length_c   1.000
_cell.angle_alpha   90.00
_cell.angle_beta   90.00
_cell.angle_gamma   90.00
#
_symmetry.space_group_name_H-M   'P 1'
#
loop_
_entity.id
_entity.type
_entity.pdbx_description
1 polymer ?
#
loop_
_entity_poly.entity_id
_entity_poly.type
_entity_poly.pdbx_seq_one_letter_code
_entity_poly.pdbx_strand_id
1 'polypeptide(L)'
;MNNQHILFRSPIDYAQGWEDHRVIEEGLDVREGDILVCILASGDNVLNLLLFNPSKIYAFDVSPGQIYEMKLKLTALQYLNHSEFITLLGYRGTGFERIEVFKSIEDRLDVETRYFWKKNRSMIKKGLAFQGWWERYISSRRYLVKLLLGESFSRYINSTDPSERENIFEKHINRKGLRILSKFFLGKIGTNLILFNGPSIRYLPRDFDYYTHLWKILKHLFVDAGCRDNPYLYWFFTGKILSDERFWQPYLRKENYPLLKRNLSRVKIIHNDI
;
A
#
# COMPACT_ATOMS: atom_id res chain seq x y z
N MET A 1 21.46 -8.33 2.07
CA MET A 1 20.33 -8.55 1.14
C MET A 1 19.71 -9.88 1.48
N ASN A 2 18.53 -9.89 2.10
CA ASN A 2 17.83 -11.13 2.46
C ASN A 2 17.36 -11.84 1.18
N ASN A 3 17.64 -13.14 1.07
CA ASN A 3 17.27 -14.03 -0.04
C ASN A 3 15.74 -14.29 -0.16
N GLN A 4 14.87 -13.38 0.30
CA GLN A 4 13.46 -13.67 0.50
C GLN A 4 12.57 -13.49 -0.74
N HIS A 5 13.11 -12.96 -1.85
CA HIS A 5 12.28 -12.50 -2.97
C HIS A 5 12.78 -13.01 -4.33
N ILE A 6 12.50 -14.28 -4.62
CA ILE A 6 12.99 -14.98 -5.81
C ILE A 6 12.28 -14.51 -7.10
N LEU A 7 10.97 -14.21 -7.05
CA LEU A 7 10.18 -13.84 -8.23
C LEU A 7 10.05 -12.34 -8.50
N PHE A 8 10.04 -11.51 -7.46
CA PHE A 8 9.89 -10.06 -7.60
C PHE A 8 11.05 -9.38 -6.88
N ARG A 9 11.77 -8.49 -7.56
CA ARG A 9 12.84 -7.69 -6.95
C ARG A 9 12.47 -6.23 -7.00
N SER A 10 12.51 -5.57 -5.85
CA SER A 10 12.36 -4.12 -5.72
C SER A 10 13.39 -3.60 -4.71
N PRO A 11 13.94 -2.38 -4.90
CA PRO A 11 14.82 -1.77 -3.91
C PRO A 11 14.05 -1.17 -2.72
N ILE A 12 12.72 -1.19 -2.74
CA ILE A 12 11.82 -0.79 -1.65
C ILE A 12 10.80 -1.91 -1.40
N ASP A 13 10.43 -2.13 -0.14
CA ASP A 13 9.55 -3.24 0.22
C ASP A 13 8.07 -2.87 0.00
N TYR A 14 7.69 -1.66 0.40
CA TYR A 14 6.34 -1.10 0.31
C TYR A 14 6.39 0.29 -0.30
N ALA A 15 5.64 0.53 -1.37
CA ALA A 15 5.53 1.86 -2.00
C ALA A 15 4.27 2.64 -1.59
N GLN A 16 3.33 1.98 -0.92
CA GLN A 16 2.15 2.59 -0.31
C GLN A 16 1.82 1.93 1.04
N GLY A 17 1.08 2.63 1.89
CA GLY A 17 0.51 2.06 3.12
C GLY A 17 -0.62 1.08 2.78
N TRP A 18 -0.67 -0.04 3.49
CA TRP A 18 -1.68 -1.11 3.30
C TRP A 18 -2.57 -1.32 4.52
N GLU A 19 -2.21 -0.66 5.61
CA GLU A 19 -2.98 -0.57 6.83
C GLU A 19 -4.12 0.43 6.64
N ASP A 20 -5.28 0.13 7.21
CA ASP A 20 -6.36 1.09 7.28
C ASP A 20 -5.96 2.22 8.24
N HIS A 21 -5.77 3.43 7.71
CA HIS A 21 -5.40 4.60 8.48
C HIS A 21 -6.34 4.83 9.68
N ARG A 22 -7.63 4.51 9.54
CA ARG A 22 -8.63 4.69 10.61
C ARG A 22 -8.33 3.82 11.81
N VAL A 23 -7.90 2.57 11.59
CA VAL A 23 -7.54 1.65 12.68
C VAL A 23 -6.31 2.15 13.43
N ILE A 24 -5.34 2.75 12.72
CA ILE A 24 -4.15 3.34 13.33
C ILE A 24 -4.53 4.58 14.14
N GLU A 25 -5.31 5.48 13.54
CA GLU A 25 -5.75 6.74 14.16
C GLU A 25 -6.61 6.49 15.41
N GLU A 26 -7.58 5.59 15.33
CA GLU A 26 -8.43 5.18 16.46
C GLU A 26 -7.64 4.44 17.54
N GLY A 27 -6.73 3.54 17.14
CA GLY A 27 -5.94 2.74 18.09
C GLY A 27 -4.90 3.57 18.86
N LEU A 28 -4.38 4.64 18.26
CA LEU A 28 -3.42 5.54 18.89
C LEU A 28 -4.07 6.72 19.63
N ASP A 29 -5.35 7.03 19.36
CA ASP A 29 -6.07 8.21 19.89
C ASP A 29 -5.23 9.49 19.77
N VAL A 30 -4.77 9.78 18.54
CA VAL A 30 -3.78 10.82 18.26
C VAL A 30 -4.36 12.21 18.48
N ARG A 31 -3.66 13.04 19.25
CA ARG A 31 -4.06 14.40 19.58
C ARG A 31 -3.08 15.45 19.06
N GLU A 32 -3.60 16.66 18.90
CA GLU A 32 -2.76 17.81 18.55
C GLU A 32 -1.67 18.00 19.61
N GLY A 33 -0.44 18.24 19.16
CA GLY A 33 0.70 18.46 20.04
C GLY A 33 1.42 17.18 20.48
N ASP A 34 0.91 15.99 20.17
CA ASP A 34 1.57 14.73 20.52
C ASP A 34 2.96 14.58 19.89
N ILE A 35 3.78 13.74 20.51
CA ILE A 35 5.05 13.26 19.95
C ILE A 35 4.87 11.80 19.59
N LEU A 36 4.98 11.49 18.30
CA LEU A 36 4.72 10.15 17.78
C LEU A 36 6.01 9.43 17.41
N VAL A 37 6.05 8.13 17.65
CA VAL A 37 7.08 7.22 17.13
C VAL A 37 6.40 6.26 16.17
N CYS A 38 6.96 6.10 14.98
CA CYS A 38 6.36 5.30 13.92
C CYS A 38 7.42 4.45 13.22
N ILE A 39 7.03 3.23 12.82
CA ILE A 39 7.72 2.52 11.75
C ILE A 39 7.42 3.29 10.45
N LEU A 40 8.47 3.64 9.71
CA LEU A 40 8.36 4.47 8.51
C LEU A 40 7.70 3.68 7.37
N ALA A 41 8.16 2.46 7.06
CA ALA A 41 7.63 1.63 5.98
C ALA A 41 7.55 2.41 4.64
N SER A 42 6.36 2.65 4.08
CA SER A 42 6.20 3.48 2.87
C SER A 42 6.14 4.99 3.16
N GLY A 43 6.01 5.38 4.44
CA GLY A 43 5.83 6.76 4.89
C GLY A 43 4.38 7.26 4.88
N ASP A 44 3.44 6.49 4.32
CA ASP A 44 2.04 6.93 4.14
C ASP A 44 1.34 7.18 5.47
N ASN A 45 1.51 6.28 6.44
CA ASN A 45 0.95 6.45 7.79
C ASN A 45 1.56 7.67 8.51
N VAL A 46 2.87 7.91 8.34
CA VAL A 46 3.51 9.12 8.87
C VAL A 46 2.85 10.38 8.28
N LEU A 47 2.56 10.39 6.98
CA LEU A 47 1.90 11.52 6.32
C LEU A 47 0.44 11.68 6.75
N ASN A 48 -0.31 10.60 6.96
CA ASN A 48 -1.67 10.67 7.52
C ASN A 48 -1.64 11.26 8.94
N LEU A 49 -0.72 10.79 9.79
CA LEU A 49 -0.57 11.24 11.17
C LEU A 49 -0.18 12.72 11.29
N LEU A 50 0.53 13.29 10.30
CA LEU A 50 0.82 14.74 10.28
C LEU A 50 -0.42 15.62 10.23
N LEU A 51 -1.56 15.09 9.75
CA LEU A 51 -2.82 15.83 9.67
C LEU A 51 -3.44 16.07 11.06
N PHE A 52 -3.04 15.28 12.07
CA PHE A 52 -3.44 15.52 13.47
C PHE A 52 -2.64 16.65 14.14
N ASN A 53 -1.77 17.33 13.38
CA ASN A 53 -0.95 18.42 13.88
C ASN A 53 -0.11 18.04 15.13
N PRO A 54 0.62 16.90 15.12
CA PRO A 54 1.49 16.51 16.23
C PRO A 54 2.65 17.50 16.36
N SER A 55 3.27 17.62 17.53
CA SER A 55 4.49 18.43 17.71
C SER A 55 5.66 17.86 16.92
N LYS A 56 5.79 16.54 16.89
CA LYS A 56 6.88 15.82 16.22
C LYS A 56 6.48 14.39 15.86
N ILE A 57 7.00 13.87 14.76
CA ILE A 57 6.97 12.44 14.45
C ILE A 57 8.41 11.95 14.24
N TYR A 58 8.81 10.91 14.97
CA TYR A 58 10.04 10.18 14.75
C TYR A 58 9.72 8.91 13.94
N ALA A 59 10.16 8.87 12.69
CA ALA A 59 9.87 7.78 11.76
C ALA A 59 11.14 6.94 11.55
N PHE A 60 11.11 5.69 12.01
CA PHE A 60 12.25 4.78 12.01
C PHE A 60 12.15 3.78 10.86
N ASP A 61 13.26 3.56 10.15
CA ASP A 61 13.42 2.44 9.22
C ASP A 61 14.86 1.97 9.17
N VAL A 62 15.05 0.68 8.94
CA VAL A 62 16.37 0.09 8.68
C VAL A 62 16.73 0.09 7.20
N SER A 63 15.72 0.17 6.31
CA SER A 63 15.88 0.09 4.86
C SER A 63 16.24 1.45 4.27
N PRO A 64 17.42 1.60 3.64
CA PRO A 64 17.77 2.84 2.94
C PRO A 64 16.76 3.19 1.84
N GLY A 65 16.21 2.18 1.16
CA GLY A 65 15.22 2.39 0.11
C GLY A 65 13.96 3.09 0.60
N GLN A 66 13.43 2.67 1.76
CA GLN A 66 12.26 3.29 2.39
C GLN A 66 12.56 4.72 2.85
N ILE A 67 13.75 4.96 3.38
CA ILE A 67 14.21 6.31 3.74
C ILE A 67 14.26 7.22 2.50
N TYR A 68 14.81 6.74 1.38
CA TYR A 68 14.87 7.51 0.14
C TYR A 68 13.48 7.73 -0.48
N GLU A 69 12.53 6.81 -0.30
CA GLU A 69 11.14 7.02 -0.68
C GLU A 69 10.49 8.12 0.14
N MET A 70 10.61 8.07 1.47
CA MET A 70 10.04 9.10 2.34
C MET A 70 10.64 10.47 2.03
N LYS A 71 11.96 10.55 1.83
CA LYS A 71 12.62 11.81 1.43
C LYS A 71 12.08 12.34 0.10
N LEU A 72 11.88 11.48 -0.90
CA LEU A 72 11.25 11.88 -2.16
C LEU A 72 9.83 12.42 -1.94
N LYS A 73 9.01 11.75 -1.14
CA LYS A 73 7.64 12.19 -0.80
C LYS A 73 7.65 13.54 -0.08
N LEU A 74 8.54 13.75 0.90
CA LEU A 74 8.67 15.02 1.61
C LEU A 74 9.11 16.16 0.70
N THR A 75 10.14 15.96 -0.13
CA THR A 75 10.59 16.97 -1.10
C THR A 75 9.49 17.27 -2.12
N ALA A 76 8.81 16.24 -2.62
CA ALA A 76 7.69 16.40 -3.54
C ALA A 76 6.55 17.20 -2.90
N LEU A 77 6.15 16.85 -1.68
CA LEU A 77 5.16 17.60 -0.93
C LEU A 77 5.59 19.04 -0.69
N GLN A 78 6.87 19.33 -0.49
CA GLN A 78 7.34 20.70 -0.29
C GLN A 78 7.24 21.55 -1.57
N TYR A 79 7.67 21.01 -2.71
CA TYR A 79 7.88 21.79 -3.93
C TYR A 79 6.79 21.64 -5.00
N LEU A 80 6.01 20.56 -4.98
CA LEU A 80 4.97 20.30 -5.99
C LEU A 80 3.60 20.80 -5.53
N ASN A 81 2.74 21.11 -6.50
CA ASN A 81 1.30 21.21 -6.25
C ASN A 81 0.67 19.81 -6.11
N HIS A 82 -0.58 19.74 -5.63
CA HIS A 82 -1.27 18.47 -5.39
C HIS A 82 -1.35 17.58 -6.64
N SER A 83 -1.69 18.14 -7.80
CA SER A 83 -1.81 17.37 -9.04
C SER A 83 -0.47 16.76 -9.48
N GLU A 84 0.61 17.54 -9.37
CA GLU A 84 1.97 17.07 -9.65
C GLU A 84 2.40 15.97 -8.66
N PHE A 85 2.10 16.12 -7.37
CA PHE A 85 2.39 15.09 -6.37
C PHE A 85 1.67 13.76 -6.68
N ILE A 86 0.38 13.81 -6.98
CA ILE A 86 -0.42 12.64 -7.40
C ILE A 86 0.13 12.03 -8.70
N THR A 87 0.63 12.87 -9.61
CA THR A 87 1.31 12.43 -10.83
C THR A 87 2.61 11.71 -10.52
N LEU A 88 3.50 12.29 -9.71
CA LEU A 88 4.78 11.68 -9.30
C LEU A 88 4.58 10.30 -8.67
N LEU A 89 3.60 10.17 -7.78
CA LEU A 89 3.27 8.89 -7.14
C LEU A 89 2.75 7.84 -8.15
N GLY A 90 2.29 8.26 -9.33
CA GLY A 90 1.86 7.37 -10.40
C GLY A 90 0.38 7.01 -10.39
N TYR A 91 -0.42 7.69 -9.56
CA TYR A 91 -1.88 7.53 -9.54
C TYR A 91 -2.54 8.18 -10.77
N ARG A 92 -1.92 9.22 -11.32
CA ARG A 92 -2.32 9.91 -12.56
C ARG A 92 -1.10 10.12 -13.47
N GLY A 93 -1.34 10.71 -14.64
CA GLY A 93 -0.32 11.04 -15.64
C GLY A 93 0.30 9.84 -16.36
N THR A 94 0.85 10.11 -17.53
CA THR A 94 1.65 9.21 -18.35
C THR A 94 3.06 9.04 -17.78
N GLY A 95 3.77 8.01 -18.21
CA GLY A 95 5.16 7.81 -17.80
C GLY A 95 6.11 8.95 -18.20
N PHE A 96 5.76 9.76 -19.21
CA PHE A 96 6.52 10.94 -19.58
C PHE A 96 6.30 12.07 -18.55
N GLU A 97 5.05 12.41 -18.27
CA GLU A 97 4.68 13.44 -17.28
C GLU A 97 5.28 13.14 -15.90
N ARG A 98 5.25 11.87 -15.47
CA ARG A 98 5.86 11.43 -14.21
C ARG A 98 7.35 11.72 -14.12
N ILE A 99 8.07 11.53 -15.23
CA ILE A 99 9.50 11.79 -15.30
C ILE A 99 9.77 13.29 -15.33
N GLU A 100 8.97 14.09 -16.02
CA GLU A 100 9.11 15.54 -16.03
C GLU A 100 8.85 16.14 -14.63
N VAL A 101 7.83 15.66 -13.92
CA VAL A 101 7.58 16.03 -12.52
C VAL A 101 8.75 15.63 -11.62
N PHE A 102 9.33 14.44 -11.79
CA PHE A 102 10.51 14.06 -11.01
C PHE A 102 11.71 14.98 -11.29
N LYS A 103 11.99 15.28 -12.55
CA LYS A 103 13.09 16.17 -12.94
C LYS A 103 12.94 17.58 -12.34
N SER A 104 11.71 18.09 -12.21
CA SER A 104 11.49 19.42 -11.63
C SER A 104 11.89 19.52 -10.15
N ILE A 105 11.98 18.40 -9.44
CA ILE A 105 12.38 18.35 -8.02
C ILE A 105 13.67 17.58 -7.76
N GLU A 106 14.26 16.88 -8.74
CA GLU A 106 15.41 15.99 -8.49
C GLU A 106 16.59 16.78 -7.91
N ASP A 107 16.76 18.03 -8.34
CA ASP A 107 17.82 18.93 -7.85
C ASP A 107 17.61 19.47 -6.44
N ARG A 108 16.44 19.25 -5.85
CA ARG A 108 16.09 19.58 -4.45
C ARG A 108 16.33 18.41 -3.49
N LEU A 109 16.58 17.21 -4.00
CA LEU A 109 16.88 16.04 -3.20
C LEU A 109 18.35 16.06 -2.74
N ASP A 110 18.63 15.47 -1.57
CA ASP A 110 20.00 15.17 -1.17
C ASP A 110 20.65 14.17 -2.13
N VAL A 111 22.00 14.18 -2.14
CA VAL A 111 22.82 13.45 -3.12
C VAL A 111 22.41 11.99 -3.23
N GLU A 112 22.24 11.30 -2.10
CA GLU A 112 21.97 9.86 -2.09
C GLU A 112 20.56 9.52 -2.55
N THR A 113 19.56 10.30 -2.12
CA THR A 113 18.18 10.14 -2.56
C THR A 113 18.05 10.40 -4.07
N ARG A 114 18.71 11.45 -4.57
CA ARG A 114 18.76 11.76 -6.00
C ARG A 114 19.39 10.62 -6.78
N TYR A 115 20.56 10.15 -6.35
CA TYR A 115 21.27 9.04 -7.00
C TYR A 115 20.40 7.78 -7.05
N PHE A 116 19.77 7.44 -5.93
CA PHE A 116 18.85 6.30 -5.83
C PHE A 116 17.71 6.40 -6.84
N TRP A 117 17.01 7.53 -6.90
CA TRP A 117 15.86 7.68 -7.79
C TRP A 117 16.25 7.85 -9.26
N LYS A 118 17.40 8.44 -9.58
CA LYS A 118 17.94 8.45 -10.95
C LYS A 118 18.26 7.04 -11.44
N LYS A 119 18.87 6.21 -10.60
CA LYS A 119 19.12 4.79 -10.89
C LYS A 119 17.82 4.00 -11.06
N ASN A 120 16.80 4.31 -10.25
CA ASN A 120 15.50 3.64 -10.24
C ASN A 120 14.41 4.40 -11.02
N ARG A 121 14.76 5.29 -11.96
CA ARG A 121 13.82 6.15 -12.69
C ARG A 121 12.69 5.40 -13.39
N SER A 122 12.93 4.13 -13.75
CA SER A 122 11.93 3.28 -14.39
C SER A 122 10.74 3.02 -13.46
N MET A 123 10.95 3.01 -12.14
CA MET A 123 9.89 2.90 -11.14
C MET A 123 8.98 4.13 -11.18
N ILE A 124 9.55 5.33 -11.22
CA ILE A 124 8.81 6.59 -11.35
C ILE A 124 7.98 6.59 -12.64
N LYS A 125 8.62 6.23 -13.78
CA LYS A 125 7.94 6.13 -15.08
C LYS A 125 6.73 5.19 -15.04
N LYS A 126 6.86 4.04 -14.36
CA LYS A 126 5.78 3.03 -14.24
C LYS A 126 4.74 3.37 -13.18
N GLY A 127 5.03 4.33 -12.30
CA GLY A 127 4.17 4.82 -11.24
C GLY A 127 4.64 4.33 -9.88
N LEU A 128 5.30 5.21 -9.14
CA LEU A 128 6.06 4.97 -7.91
C LEU A 128 5.31 4.10 -6.90
N ALA A 129 4.08 4.48 -6.56
CA ALA A 129 3.25 3.88 -5.50
C ALA A 129 2.97 2.38 -5.70
N PHE A 130 3.33 1.83 -6.87
CA PHE A 130 3.04 0.46 -7.28
C PHE A 130 4.29 -0.37 -7.55
N GLN A 131 5.47 0.16 -7.20
CA GLN A 131 6.75 -0.47 -7.56
C GLN A 131 7.46 -1.13 -6.39
N GLY A 132 6.92 -1.06 -5.17
CA GLY A 132 7.45 -1.83 -4.06
C GLY A 132 7.32 -3.33 -4.30
N TRP A 133 8.11 -4.08 -3.55
CA TRP A 133 8.12 -5.53 -3.65
C TRP A 133 6.70 -6.09 -3.45
N TRP A 134 6.03 -5.62 -2.40
CA TRP A 134 4.70 -6.04 -2.04
C TRP A 134 3.67 -5.74 -3.13
N GLU A 135 3.66 -4.51 -3.66
CA GLU A 135 2.74 -4.11 -4.73
C GLU A 135 2.94 -4.93 -6.01
N ARG A 136 4.19 -5.25 -6.34
CA ARG A 136 4.52 -6.10 -7.51
C ARG A 136 4.10 -7.54 -7.29
N TYR A 137 4.26 -8.06 -6.07
CA TYR A 137 3.80 -9.40 -5.71
C TYR A 137 2.27 -9.52 -5.81
N ILE A 138 1.52 -8.64 -5.15
CA ILE A 138 0.06 -8.73 -5.11
C ILE A 138 -0.59 -8.39 -6.46
N SER A 139 -0.03 -7.43 -7.21
CA SER A 139 -0.57 -7.07 -8.53
C SER A 139 -0.51 -8.22 -9.54
N SER A 140 0.41 -9.19 -9.36
CA SER A 140 0.44 -10.42 -10.17
C SER A 140 -0.80 -11.30 -9.98
N ARG A 141 -1.47 -11.22 -8.82
CA ARG A 141 -2.69 -11.98 -8.49
C ARG A 141 -3.96 -11.33 -9.06
N ARG A 142 -3.90 -10.06 -9.47
CA ARG A 142 -5.04 -9.29 -9.99
C ARG A 142 -5.76 -9.99 -11.13
N TYR A 143 -4.99 -10.49 -12.10
CA TYR A 143 -5.53 -11.14 -13.30
C TYR A 143 -6.24 -12.46 -12.96
N LEU A 144 -5.74 -13.21 -11.96
CA LEU A 144 -6.40 -14.41 -11.47
C LEU A 144 -7.78 -14.06 -10.89
N VAL A 145 -7.89 -13.01 -10.07
CA VAL A 145 -9.21 -12.65 -9.51
C VAL A 145 -10.17 -12.19 -10.60
N LYS A 146 -9.71 -11.38 -11.56
CA LYS A 146 -10.51 -11.00 -12.73
C LYS A 146 -11.02 -12.22 -13.49
N LEU A 147 -10.17 -13.22 -13.70
CA LEU A 147 -10.54 -14.47 -14.36
C LEU A 147 -11.59 -15.25 -13.56
N LEU A 148 -11.43 -15.36 -12.24
CA LEU A 148 -12.37 -16.09 -11.37
C LEU A 148 -13.76 -15.43 -11.36
N LEU A 149 -13.81 -14.09 -11.28
CA LEU A 149 -15.06 -13.35 -11.28
C LEU A 149 -15.70 -13.24 -12.66
N GLY A 150 -14.91 -13.30 -13.74
CA GLY A 150 -15.41 -13.21 -15.12
C GLY A 150 -16.26 -11.96 -15.33
N GLU A 151 -17.45 -12.14 -15.92
CA GLU A 151 -18.42 -11.05 -16.17
C GLU A 151 -18.93 -10.39 -14.87
N SER A 152 -18.88 -11.09 -13.75
CA SER A 152 -19.25 -10.54 -12.43
C SER A 152 -18.21 -9.58 -11.87
N PHE A 153 -17.01 -9.47 -12.46
CA PHE A 153 -15.95 -8.59 -11.96
C PHE A 153 -16.41 -7.13 -11.86
N SER A 154 -17.02 -6.61 -12.93
CA SER A 154 -17.49 -5.22 -12.96
C SER A 154 -18.60 -4.97 -11.93
N ARG A 155 -19.52 -5.93 -11.77
CA ARG A 155 -20.57 -5.84 -10.75
C ARG A 155 -19.97 -5.82 -9.35
N TYR A 156 -19.06 -6.75 -9.06
CA TYR A 156 -18.40 -6.85 -7.76
C TYR A 156 -17.67 -5.56 -7.37
N ILE A 157 -16.84 -5.00 -8.27
CA ILE A 157 -16.05 -3.81 -7.92
C ILE A 157 -16.91 -2.56 -7.68
N ASN A 158 -18.14 -2.53 -8.18
CA ASN A 158 -19.06 -1.40 -8.07
C ASN A 158 -20.19 -1.63 -7.05
N SER A 159 -20.31 -2.83 -6.47
CA SER A 159 -21.44 -3.21 -5.62
C SER A 159 -21.34 -2.59 -4.21
N THR A 160 -22.42 -1.91 -3.81
CA THR A 160 -22.65 -1.48 -2.42
C THR A 160 -23.38 -2.51 -1.57
N ASP A 161 -24.01 -3.52 -2.19
CA ASP A 161 -24.88 -4.48 -1.50
C ASP A 161 -24.09 -5.72 -1.03
N PRO A 162 -23.97 -5.95 0.29
CA PRO A 162 -23.34 -7.15 0.83
C PRO A 162 -23.96 -8.45 0.31
N SER A 163 -25.27 -8.48 0.06
CA SER A 163 -25.98 -9.68 -0.40
C SER A 163 -25.59 -10.05 -1.83
N GLU A 164 -25.50 -9.05 -2.73
CA GLU A 164 -24.94 -9.24 -4.07
C GLU A 164 -23.48 -9.73 -4.01
N ARG A 165 -22.66 -9.13 -3.16
CA ARG A 165 -21.26 -9.55 -2.98
C ARG A 165 -21.15 -10.97 -2.46
N GLU A 166 -22.02 -11.39 -1.53
CA GLU A 166 -22.08 -12.76 -1.03
C GLU A 166 -22.48 -13.74 -2.15
N ASN A 167 -23.49 -13.41 -2.96
CA ASN A 167 -23.88 -14.22 -4.11
C ASN A 167 -22.74 -14.38 -5.12
N ILE A 168 -22.00 -13.30 -5.42
CA ILE A 168 -20.83 -13.35 -6.30
C ILE A 168 -19.73 -14.21 -5.68
N PHE A 169 -19.44 -14.02 -4.39
CA PHE A 169 -18.44 -14.79 -3.66
C PHE A 169 -18.76 -16.28 -3.69
N GLU A 170 -19.99 -16.68 -3.36
CA GLU A 170 -20.41 -18.08 -3.35
C GLU A 170 -20.33 -18.73 -4.74
N LYS A 171 -20.75 -18.00 -5.77
CA LYS A 171 -20.75 -18.49 -7.16
C LYS A 171 -19.35 -18.62 -7.75
N HIS A 172 -18.46 -17.66 -7.49
CA HIS A 172 -17.19 -17.53 -8.22
C HIS A 172 -15.95 -17.89 -7.41
N ILE A 173 -15.94 -17.56 -6.11
CA ILE A 173 -14.77 -17.73 -5.24
C ILE A 173 -14.95 -18.98 -4.36
N ASN A 174 -16.11 -19.17 -3.74
CA ASN A 174 -16.39 -20.26 -2.81
C ASN A 174 -16.67 -21.63 -3.48
N ARG A 175 -16.09 -21.86 -4.66
CA ARG A 175 -16.33 -23.07 -5.45
C ARG A 175 -15.66 -24.27 -4.78
N LYS A 176 -16.34 -25.42 -4.77
CA LYS A 176 -15.80 -26.69 -4.23
C LYS A 176 -14.40 -27.01 -4.76
N GLY A 177 -14.14 -26.81 -6.05
CA GLY A 177 -12.83 -27.01 -6.67
C GLY A 177 -11.74 -26.11 -6.07
N LEU A 178 -12.02 -24.82 -5.85
CA LEU A 178 -11.07 -23.89 -5.22
C LEU A 178 -10.87 -24.19 -3.74
N ARG A 179 -11.92 -24.62 -3.03
CA ARG A 179 -11.82 -25.11 -1.65
C ARG A 179 -10.92 -26.34 -1.54
N ILE A 180 -11.02 -27.28 -2.47
CA ILE A 180 -10.17 -28.46 -2.49
C ILE A 180 -8.72 -28.06 -2.83
N LEU A 181 -8.54 -27.27 -3.89
CA LEU A 181 -7.24 -26.77 -4.33
C LEU A 181 -6.49 -26.05 -3.20
N SER A 182 -7.17 -25.15 -2.49
CA SER A 182 -6.57 -24.40 -1.37
C SER A 182 -6.16 -25.31 -0.20
N LYS A 183 -6.86 -26.42 0.08
CA LYS A 183 -6.40 -27.39 1.10
C LYS A 183 -5.03 -27.98 0.76
N PHE A 184 -4.80 -28.30 -0.52
CA PHE A 184 -3.52 -28.84 -0.97
C PHE A 184 -2.39 -27.81 -0.92
N PHE A 185 -2.68 -26.55 -1.27
CA PHE A 185 -1.69 -25.46 -1.26
C PHE A 185 -1.49 -24.76 0.10
N LEU A 186 -2.30 -25.04 1.12
CA LEU A 186 -2.18 -24.43 2.45
C LEU A 186 -1.66 -25.36 3.54
N GLY A 187 -1.25 -26.58 3.18
CA GLY A 187 -0.36 -27.36 4.05
C GLY A 187 0.94 -26.61 4.32
N LYS A 188 1.68 -27.00 5.38
CA LYS A 188 2.90 -26.33 5.92
C LYS A 188 3.91 -25.86 4.87
N ILE A 189 4.03 -26.56 3.75
CA ILE A 189 4.94 -26.24 2.64
C ILE A 189 4.41 -25.08 1.77
N GLY A 190 3.11 -25.05 1.48
CA GLY A 190 2.51 -24.03 0.62
C GLY A 190 2.17 -22.73 1.35
N THR A 191 1.92 -22.77 2.66
CA THR A 191 1.89 -21.58 3.54
C THR A 191 3.21 -20.82 3.52
N ASN A 192 4.35 -21.53 3.62
CA ASN A 192 5.69 -20.93 3.50
C ASN A 192 5.96 -20.31 2.11
N LEU A 193 5.32 -20.82 1.05
CA LEU A 193 5.50 -20.32 -0.32
C LEU A 193 4.55 -19.17 -0.69
N ILE A 194 3.35 -19.12 -0.09
CA ILE A 194 2.23 -18.24 -0.52
C ILE A 194 1.94 -17.12 0.49
N LEU A 195 2.10 -17.38 1.79
CA LEU A 195 1.66 -16.52 2.90
C LEU A 195 2.83 -15.87 3.65
N PHE A 196 3.87 -15.47 2.92
CA PHE A 196 5.10 -14.84 3.43
C PHE A 196 6.00 -15.83 4.16
N ASN A 197 7.26 -15.94 3.73
CA ASN A 197 8.36 -16.36 4.61
C ASN A 197 8.63 -15.28 5.68
N GLY A 198 7.57 -14.77 6.31
CA GLY A 198 7.63 -13.73 7.31
C GLY A 198 8.08 -14.32 8.65
N PRO A 199 8.91 -13.62 9.42
CA PRO A 199 9.22 -13.98 10.81
C PRO A 199 7.95 -14.21 11.65
N SER A 200 6.84 -13.56 11.28
CA SER A 200 5.54 -13.61 11.95
C SER A 200 4.91 -15.01 12.04
N ILE A 201 5.15 -15.90 11.06
CA ILE A 201 4.63 -17.28 11.11
C ILE A 201 5.18 -18.05 12.32
N ARG A 202 6.38 -17.69 12.81
CA ARG A 202 7.00 -18.34 13.98
C ARG A 202 6.22 -18.12 15.27
N TYR A 203 5.39 -17.07 15.32
CA TYR A 203 4.57 -16.74 16.49
C TYR A 203 3.16 -17.32 16.42
N LEU A 204 2.80 -18.01 15.33
CA LEU A 204 1.51 -18.67 15.23
C LEU A 204 1.50 -19.96 16.06
N PRO A 205 0.36 -20.31 16.69
CA PRO A 205 0.18 -21.61 17.33
C PRO A 205 0.49 -22.76 16.36
N ARG A 206 1.05 -23.86 16.89
CA ARG A 206 1.43 -25.02 16.06
C ARG A 206 0.24 -25.67 15.36
N ASP A 207 -0.93 -25.54 15.93
CA ASP A 207 -2.23 -26.05 15.50
C ASP A 207 -3.09 -25.00 14.77
N PHE A 208 -2.50 -23.88 14.35
CA PHE A 208 -3.21 -22.83 13.63
C PHE A 208 -3.85 -23.35 12.34
N ASP A 209 -5.17 -23.21 12.21
CA ASP A 209 -5.92 -23.62 11.03
C ASP A 209 -5.85 -22.55 9.92
N TYR A 210 -4.78 -22.63 9.12
CA TYR A 210 -4.56 -21.77 7.96
C TYR A 210 -5.68 -21.83 6.92
N TYR A 211 -6.30 -23.01 6.75
CA TYR A 211 -7.34 -23.20 5.74
C TYR A 211 -8.59 -22.40 6.12
N THR A 212 -9.11 -22.63 7.33
CA THR A 212 -10.30 -21.92 7.81
C THR A 212 -10.04 -20.43 7.92
N HIS A 213 -8.86 -20.04 8.40
CA HIS A 213 -8.48 -18.64 8.50
C HIS A 213 -8.44 -17.94 7.12
N LEU A 214 -7.84 -18.57 6.10
CA LEU A 214 -7.84 -18.01 4.74
C LEU A 214 -9.26 -17.79 4.22
N TRP A 215 -10.13 -18.79 4.33
CA TRP A 215 -11.49 -18.68 3.80
C TRP A 215 -12.32 -17.66 4.57
N LYS A 216 -12.06 -17.48 5.87
CA LYS A 216 -12.64 -16.39 6.66
C LYS A 216 -12.17 -15.02 6.16
N ILE A 217 -10.87 -14.84 5.92
CA ILE A 217 -10.33 -13.60 5.35
C ILE A 217 -10.91 -13.33 3.96
N LEU A 218 -10.98 -14.34 3.09
CA LEU A 218 -11.54 -14.18 1.75
C LEU A 218 -13.02 -13.80 1.81
N LYS A 219 -13.81 -14.43 2.68
CA LYS A 219 -15.22 -14.02 2.86
C LYS A 219 -15.31 -12.58 3.34
N HIS A 220 -14.54 -12.21 4.37
CA HIS A 220 -14.52 -10.84 4.89
C HIS A 220 -14.13 -9.81 3.81
N LEU A 221 -13.07 -10.10 3.06
CA LEU A 221 -12.56 -9.23 2.00
C LEU A 221 -13.57 -9.04 0.88
N PHE A 222 -14.21 -10.12 0.42
CA PHE A 222 -15.16 -10.05 -0.69
C PHE A 222 -16.54 -9.55 -0.26
N VAL A 223 -17.03 -9.96 0.90
CA VAL A 223 -18.42 -9.74 1.30
C VAL A 223 -18.54 -8.52 2.21
N ASP A 224 -17.85 -8.55 3.35
CA ASP A 224 -18.02 -7.53 4.40
C ASP A 224 -17.38 -6.20 3.99
N ALA A 225 -16.09 -6.23 3.63
CA ALA A 225 -15.33 -5.03 3.28
C ALA A 225 -15.79 -4.44 1.94
N GLY A 226 -15.90 -5.28 0.91
CA GLY A 226 -16.27 -4.86 -0.45
C GLY A 226 -15.23 -3.95 -1.12
N CYS A 227 -15.38 -3.74 -2.44
CA CYS A 227 -14.36 -3.06 -3.23
C CYS A 227 -14.67 -1.59 -3.55
N ARG A 228 -15.96 -1.23 -3.68
CA ARG A 228 -16.40 0.03 -4.29
C ARG A 228 -15.76 1.27 -3.66
N ASP A 229 -15.78 1.32 -2.33
CA ASP A 229 -15.35 2.48 -1.54
C ASP A 229 -14.04 2.20 -0.80
N ASN A 230 -13.42 1.04 -1.03
CA ASN A 230 -12.20 0.60 -0.37
C ASN A 230 -11.00 0.89 -1.30
N PRO A 231 -10.14 1.88 -0.98
CA PRO A 231 -9.05 2.28 -1.88
C PRO A 231 -8.02 1.15 -2.11
N TYR A 232 -7.75 0.34 -1.08
CA TYR A 232 -6.78 -0.75 -1.13
C TYR A 232 -7.26 -1.88 -2.03
N LEU A 233 -8.51 -2.33 -1.82
CA LEU A 233 -9.10 -3.40 -2.63
C LEU A 233 -9.37 -2.94 -4.06
N TYR A 234 -9.86 -1.72 -4.23
CA TYR A 234 -10.07 -1.15 -5.55
C TYR A 234 -8.77 -1.10 -6.34
N TRP A 235 -7.68 -0.62 -5.74
CA TRP A 235 -6.39 -0.67 -6.40
C TRP A 235 -5.91 -2.11 -6.63
N PHE A 236 -6.03 -3.01 -5.65
CA PHE A 236 -5.61 -4.40 -5.80
C PHE A 236 -6.29 -5.06 -7.01
N PHE A 237 -7.59 -4.82 -7.22
CA PHE A 237 -8.34 -5.40 -8.33
C PHE A 237 -8.21 -4.65 -9.65
N THR A 238 -8.06 -3.33 -9.65
CA THR A 238 -8.11 -2.52 -10.89
C THR A 238 -6.75 -1.99 -11.34
N GLY A 239 -5.81 -1.81 -10.40
CA GLY A 239 -4.55 -1.10 -10.63
C GLY A 239 -4.74 0.42 -10.78
N LYS A 240 -5.89 0.94 -10.39
CA LYS A 240 -6.26 2.35 -10.50
C LYS A 240 -6.60 2.88 -9.11
N ILE A 241 -6.44 4.19 -8.95
CA ILE A 241 -7.01 4.90 -7.81
C ILE A 241 -8.51 5.12 -8.03
N LEU A 242 -9.28 5.23 -6.95
CA LEU A 242 -10.70 5.58 -7.02
C LEU A 242 -10.88 6.96 -7.67
N SER A 243 -11.97 7.15 -8.42
CA SER A 243 -12.27 8.45 -9.03
C SER A 243 -12.68 9.50 -8.00
N ASP A 244 -13.31 9.05 -6.92
CA ASP A 244 -13.75 9.90 -5.82
C ASP A 244 -12.64 10.04 -4.78
N GLU A 245 -12.14 11.27 -4.60
CA GLU A 245 -11.02 11.59 -3.71
C GLU A 245 -11.37 11.39 -2.22
N ARG A 246 -12.66 11.34 -1.86
CA ARG A 246 -13.12 11.13 -0.47
C ARG A 246 -12.70 9.77 0.10
N PHE A 247 -12.51 8.77 -0.75
CA PHE A 247 -12.09 7.43 -0.35
C PHE A 247 -10.57 7.25 -0.37
N TRP A 248 -9.81 8.25 -0.82
CA TRP A 248 -8.36 8.15 -0.82
C TRP A 248 -7.83 8.21 0.61
N GLN A 249 -6.59 7.75 0.82
CA GLN A 249 -5.92 7.99 2.09
C GLN A 249 -5.84 9.51 2.36
N PRO A 250 -6.03 9.97 3.62
CA PRO A 250 -6.11 11.38 3.96
C PRO A 250 -4.98 12.24 3.39
N TYR A 251 -3.72 11.76 3.41
CA TYR A 251 -2.57 12.51 2.89
C TYR A 251 -2.61 12.76 1.38
N LEU A 252 -3.37 11.96 0.62
CA LEU A 252 -3.54 12.11 -0.82
C LEU A 252 -4.65 13.09 -1.19
N ARG A 253 -5.51 13.50 -0.25
CA ARG A 253 -6.68 14.32 -0.56
C ARG A 253 -6.31 15.79 -0.72
N LYS A 254 -6.92 16.46 -1.70
CA LYS A 254 -6.57 17.84 -2.06
C LYS A 254 -6.83 18.81 -0.91
N GLU A 255 -7.91 18.62 -0.16
CA GLU A 255 -8.30 19.44 0.98
C GLU A 255 -7.25 19.43 2.10
N ASN A 256 -6.52 18.33 2.27
CA ASN A 256 -5.52 18.15 3.33
C ASN A 256 -4.12 18.65 2.92
N TYR A 257 -3.89 18.89 1.63
CA TYR A 257 -2.57 19.23 1.09
C TYR A 257 -1.93 20.48 1.74
N PRO A 258 -2.67 21.59 2.01
CA PRO A 258 -2.09 22.75 2.68
C PRO A 258 -1.62 22.47 4.11
N LEU A 259 -2.41 21.71 4.88
CA LEU A 259 -2.08 21.32 6.25
C LEU A 259 -0.84 20.41 6.27
N LEU A 260 -0.81 19.43 5.37
CA LEU A 260 0.32 18.52 5.23
C LEU A 260 1.61 19.29 4.93
N LYS A 261 1.58 20.22 3.97
CA LYS A 261 2.71 21.10 3.63
C LYS A 261 3.25 21.88 4.83
N ARG A 262 2.35 22.43 5.65
CA ARG A 262 2.73 23.20 6.85
C ARG A 262 3.44 22.35 7.89
N ASN A 263 3.11 21.07 7.97
CA ASN A 263 3.58 20.17 9.02
C ASN A 263 4.79 19.30 8.63
N LEU A 264 5.30 19.38 7.39
CA LEU A 264 6.39 18.53 6.90
C LEU A 264 7.66 18.56 7.79
N SER A 265 8.02 19.73 8.32
CA SER A 265 9.21 19.90 9.18
C SER A 265 9.12 19.17 10.53
N ARG A 266 7.93 18.69 10.90
CA ARG A 266 7.69 17.95 12.13
C ARG A 266 8.13 16.49 12.03
N VAL A 267 8.38 15.97 10.83
CA VAL A 267 8.93 14.62 10.63
C VAL A 267 10.45 14.62 10.87
N LYS A 268 10.93 13.65 11.63
CA LYS A 268 12.34 13.30 11.73
C LYS A 268 12.52 11.84 11.33
N ILE A 269 13.20 11.63 10.21
CA ILE A 269 13.55 10.29 9.73
C ILE A 269 14.78 9.80 10.52
N ILE A 270 14.73 8.58 11.03
CA ILE A 270 15.83 7.92 11.72
C ILE A 270 16.17 6.64 10.98
N HIS A 271 17.42 6.54 10.52
CA HIS A 271 17.96 5.31 9.94
C HIS A 271 18.46 4.39 11.05
N ASN A 272 17.54 3.66 11.68
CA ASN A 272 17.86 2.69 12.72
C ASN A 272 16.68 1.73 12.91
N ASP A 273 16.91 0.66 13.69
CA ASP A 273 15.82 -0.10 14.30
C ASP A 273 15.16 0.73 15.42
N ILE A 274 13.94 0.34 15.83
CA ILE A 274 13.22 0.93 16.96
C ILE A 274 13.80 0.44 18.29
#